data_AF-A0A1M6EYK5-F1
#
_entry.id   AF-A0A1M6EYK5-F1
#
_cell.length_a   1.000
_cell.length_b   1.000
_cell.length_c   1.000
_cell.angle_alpha   90.00
_cell.angle_beta   90.00
_cell.angle_gamma   90.00
#
_symmetry.space_group_name_H-M   'P 1'
#
loop_
_entity.id
_entity.type
_entity.pdbx_description
1 polymer ?
#
loop_
_entity_poly.entity_id
_entity_poly.type
_entity_poly.pdbx_seq_one_letter_code
_entity_poly.pdbx_strand_id
1 'polypeptide(L)' 'MTEARPLFASERLAARLLDMSAAEFRRLVGVGALPGPIRIGPHERWNVKEIEAILSGAAMSQDEPEW' A
#
# COMPACT_ATOMS: atom_id res chain seq x y z
N MET A 1 -11.12 22.10 8.93
CA MET A 1 -11.15 21.78 7.48
C MET A 1 -10.76 20.32 7.36
N THR A 2 -11.62 19.45 6.81
CA THR A 2 -11.25 18.05 6.60
C THR A 2 -10.37 17.98 5.36
N GLU A 3 -9.07 17.65 5.52
CA GLU A 3 -8.21 17.37 4.38
C GLU A 3 -8.73 16.14 3.64
N ALA A 4 -9.01 16.29 2.34
CA ALA A 4 -9.42 15.18 1.49
C ALA A 4 -8.24 14.22 1.31
N ARG A 5 -8.26 13.09 2.03
CA ARG A 5 -7.31 12.01 1.80
C ARG A 5 -7.66 11.29 0.49
N PRO A 6 -6.70 11.06 -0.41
CA PRO A 6 -6.96 10.31 -1.63
C PRO A 6 -7.29 8.85 -1.28
N LEU A 7 -8.26 8.27 -1.98
CA LEU A 7 -8.59 6.84 -1.87
C LEU A 7 -7.49 5.95 -2.48
N PHE A 8 -6.88 6.45 -3.55
CA PHE A 8 -5.85 5.77 -4.31
C PHE A 8 -4.60 6.63 -4.44
N ALA A 9 -3.45 6.05 -4.11
CA ALA A 9 -2.15 6.69 -4.20
C ALA A 9 -1.45 6.34 -5.52
N SER A 10 -0.70 7.30 -6.05
CA SER A 10 0.37 7.01 -7.00
C SER A 10 1.53 6.32 -6.27
N GLU A 11 2.43 5.67 -7.00
CA GLU A 11 3.63 5.05 -6.43
C GLU A 11 4.41 6.02 -5.53
N ARG A 12 4.60 7.27 -5.98
CA ARG A 12 5.32 8.29 -5.22
C ARG A 12 4.61 8.65 -3.92
N LEU A 13 3.27 8.72 -3.92
CA LEU A 13 2.53 9.00 -2.69
C LEU A 13 2.54 7.80 -1.75
N ALA A 14 2.37 6.58 -2.27
CA ALA A 14 2.43 5.34 -1.51
C ALA A 14 3.78 5.18 -0.80
N ALA A 15 4.88 5.43 -1.52
CA ALA A 15 6.22 5.41 -0.95
C ALA A 15 6.40 6.47 0.16
N ARG A 16 5.87 7.68 -0.03
CA ARG A 16 5.90 8.74 0.99
C ARG A 16 5.09 8.39 2.25
N LEU A 17 3.97 7.69 2.11
CA LEU A 17 3.17 7.25 3.26
C LEU A 17 3.92 6.25 4.15
N LEU A 18 4.83 5.47 3.56
CA LEU A 18 5.69 4.53 4.25
C LEU A 18 7.10 5.09 4.57
N ASP A 19 7.28 6.41 4.40
CA ASP A 19 8.54 7.13 4.60
C ASP A 19 9.76 6.52 3.89
N MET A 20 9.56 6.09 2.63
CA MET A 20 10.62 5.48 1.81
C MET A 20 10.69 6.05 0.40
N SER A 21 11.76 5.70 -0.33
CA SER A 21 11.91 6.09 -1.73
C SER A 21 10.96 5.29 -2.63
N ALA A 22 10.57 5.87 -3.78
CA ALA A 22 9.72 5.19 -4.76
C ALA A 22 10.40 3.92 -5.34
N ALA A 23 11.72 3.95 -5.49
CA ALA A 23 12.49 2.80 -5.96
C ALA A 23 12.46 1.63 -4.95
N GLU A 24 12.62 1.94 -3.67
CA GLU A 24 12.51 0.95 -2.60
C GLU A 24 11.10 0.37 -2.50
N PHE A 25 10.08 1.24 -2.54
CA PHE A 25 8.68 0.83 -2.59
C PHE A 25 8.41 -0.14 -3.76
N ARG A 26 8.84 0.22 -4.97
CA ARG A 26 8.68 -0.62 -6.17
C ARG A 26 9.40 -1.96 -6.00
N ARG A 27 10.60 -1.98 -5.40
CA ARG A 27 11.32 -3.22 -5.12
C ARG A 27 10.53 -4.12 -4.17
N LEU A 28 10.00 -3.55 -3.08
CA LEU A 28 9.22 -4.29 -2.09
C LEU A 28 7.92 -4.85 -2.67
N VAL A 29 7.23 -4.08 -3.52
CA VAL A 29 6.09 -4.57 -4.31
C VAL A 29 6.51 -5.72 -5.22
N GLY A 30 7.64 -5.57 -5.93
CA GLY A 30 8.15 -6.58 -6.87
C GLY A 30 8.54 -7.92 -6.21
N VAL A 31 8.98 -7.90 -4.94
CA VAL A 31 9.27 -9.12 -4.16
C VAL A 31 8.08 -9.62 -3.35
N GLY A 32 6.91 -8.98 -3.45
CA GLY A 32 5.68 -9.38 -2.75
C GLY A 32 5.61 -8.97 -1.27
N ALA A 33 6.51 -8.12 -0.79
CA ALA A 33 6.49 -7.63 0.59
C ALA A 33 5.45 -6.51 0.82
N LEU A 34 5.00 -5.86 -0.25
CA LEU A 34 3.94 -4.84 -0.25
C LEU A 34 2.89 -5.20 -1.30
N PRO A 35 1.63 -4.74 -1.13
CA PRO A 35 0.55 -5.01 -2.06
C PRO A 35 0.86 -4.45 -3.45
N GLY A 36 0.47 -5.22 -4.47
CA GLY A 36 0.55 -4.81 -5.86
C GLY A 36 -0.39 -3.65 -6.18
N PRO A 37 -0.11 -2.88 -7.24
CA PRO A 37 -1.05 -1.87 -7.71
C PRO A 37 -2.28 -2.52 -8.31
N ILE A 38 -3.41 -1.82 -8.21
CA ILE A 38 -4.55 -2.01 -9.09
C ILE A 38 -4.36 -1.19 -10.37
N ARG A 39 -4.87 -1.71 -11.49
CA ARG A 39 -4.81 -1.03 -12.78
C ARG A 39 -6.13 -0.31 -13.06
N ILE A 40 -6.07 1.01 -13.21
CA ILE A 40 -7.20 1.87 -13.58
C ILE A 40 -6.85 2.52 -14.92
N GLY A 41 -7.30 1.91 -16.01
CA GLY A 41 -6.91 2.30 -17.36
C GLY A 41 -5.38 2.21 -17.54
N PRO A 42 -4.70 3.27 -18.01
CA PRO A 42 -3.24 3.27 -18.16
C PRO A 42 -2.48 3.53 -16.84
N HIS A 43 -3.19 3.66 -15.71
CA HIS A 43 -2.60 4.05 -14.45
C HIS A 43 -2.53 2.89 -13.46
N GLU A 44 -1.38 2.79 -12.80
CA GLU A 44 -1.19 1.93 -11.63
C GLU A 44 -1.39 2.75 -10.36
N ARG A 45 -2.20 2.21 -9.45
CA ARG A 45 -2.61 2.88 -8.22
C ARG A 45 -2.66 1.91 -7.06
N TRP A 46 -2.35 2.39 -5.87
CA TRP A 46 -2.42 1.60 -4.64
C TRP A 46 -3.57 2.09 -3.78
N ASN A 47 -4.29 1.17 -3.17
CA ASN A 47 -5.34 1.51 -2.22
C ASN A 47 -4.68 2.04 -0.93
N VAL A 48 -5.01 3.28 -0.56
CA VAL A 48 -4.41 3.91 0.64
C VAL A 48 -4.77 3.12 1.90
N LYS A 49 -5.98 2.54 1.97
CA LYS A 49 -6.39 1.73 3.13
C LYS A 49 -5.54 0.46 3.29
N GLU A 50 -5.15 -0.18 2.21
CA GLU A 50 -4.30 -1.38 2.27
C GLU A 50 -2.88 -1.02 2.73
N ILE A 51 -2.34 0.10 2.25
CA ILE A 51 -1.05 0.62 2.72
C ILE A 51 -1.12 0.93 4.23
N GLU A 52 -2.18 1.60 4.68
CA GLU A 52 -2.39 1.90 6.11
C GLU A 52 -2.54 0.62 6.96
N ALA A 53 -3.16 -0.44 6.44
CA ALA A 53 -3.33 -1.71 7.15
C ALA A 53 -2.00 -2.46 7.39
N ILE A 54 -1.00 -2.26 6.53
CA ILE A 54 0.35 -2.82 6.72
C ILE A 54 1.05 -2.11 7.89
N LEU A 55 0.94 -0.78 7.95
CA LEU A 55 1.55 0.03 9.02
C LEU A 55 0.95 -0.26 10.39
N SER A 56 -0.36 -0.54 10.46
CA SER A 56 -1.04 -0.82 11.72
C SER A 56 -0.84 -2.27 12.21
N GLY A 57 -0.18 -3.13 11.43
CA GLY A 57 -0.07 -4.57 11.72
C GLY A 57 -1.38 -5.35 11.51
N ALA A 58 -2.45 -4.70 11.04
CA ALA A 58 -3.72 -5.35 10.74
C ALA A 58 -3.61 -6.35 9.56
N ALA A 59 -2.60 -6.19 8.71
CA ALA A 59 -2.28 -7.14 7.65
C ALA A 59 -1.79 -8.52 8.16
N MET A 60 -1.44 -8.66 9.46
CA MET A 60 -0.95 -9.93 10.06
C MET A 60 -2.06 -10.80 10.68
N SER A 61 -3.34 -10.47 10.53
CA SER A 61 -4.44 -11.32 11.00
C SER A 61 -4.96 -12.25 9.89
N GLN A 62 -4.11 -13.11 9.33
CA GLN A 62 -4.55 -14.28 8.53
C GLN A 62 -3.65 -15.49 8.85
N ASP A 63 -3.45 -15.77 10.12
CA ASP A 63 -2.92 -17.05 10.60
C ASP A 63 -3.42 -17.26 12.04
N GLU A 64 -4.74 -17.44 12.17
CA GLU A 64 -5.28 -18.15 13.32
C GLU A 64 -5.57 -19.58 12.83
N PRO A 65 -4.73 -20.57 13.18
CA PRO A 65 -5.08 -21.95 12.88
C PRO A 65 -6.32 -22.30 13.69
N GLU A 66 -7.43 -22.56 13.00
CA GLU A 66 -8.60 -23.23 13.59
C GLU A 66 -8.12 -24.60 14.09
N TRP A 67 -8.00 -24.72 15.41
CA TRP A 67 -8.01 -26.01 16.11
C TRP A 67 -9.33 -26.15 16.85
#